data_AF-A0A7C4VWQ4-F1
#
_entry.id   AF-A0A7C4VWQ4-F1
#
_cell.length_a   1.000
_cell.length_b   1.000
_cell.length_c   1.000
_cell.angle_alpha   90.00
_cell.angle_beta   90.00
_cell.angle_gamma   90.00
#
_symmetry.space_group_name_H-M   'P 1'
#
loop_
_entity.id
_entity.type
_entity.pdbx_description
1 polymer ?
#
loop_
_entity_poly.entity_id
_entity_poly.type
_entity_poly.pdbx_seq_one_letter_code
_entity_poly.pdbx_strand_id
1 'polypeptide(L)' 'MVDKLKYSNRLCRLVAILNILRRDFPELLKLPSLWTHSYYISTIGAVSKEAIEKYIEAQKGV' A
#
# COMPACT_ATOMS: atom_id res chain seq x y z
N MET A 1 -7.62 19.10 3.14
CA MET A 1 -7.68 17.71 3.61
C MET A 1 -8.06 16.84 2.41
N VAL A 2 -7.22 15.88 2.02
CA VAL A 2 -7.53 14.98 0.88
C VAL A 2 -8.67 14.05 1.32
N ASP A 3 -9.80 14.07 0.59
CA ASP A 3 -11.01 13.32 0.94
C ASP A 3 -10.74 11.82 1.03
N LYS A 4 -10.57 11.31 2.25
CA LYS A 4 -10.26 9.88 2.52
C LYS A 4 -11.28 8.93 1.88
N LEU A 5 -12.56 9.33 1.79
CA LEU A 5 -13.64 8.51 1.24
C LEU A 5 -13.50 8.25 -0.27
N LYS A 6 -12.98 9.21 -1.05
CA LYS A 6 -12.83 9.05 -2.52
C LYS A 6 -11.65 8.14 -2.90
N TYR A 7 -10.62 8.09 -2.05
CA TYR A 7 -9.46 7.21 -2.25
C TYR A 7 -9.70 5.80 -1.70
N SER A 8 -10.50 5.65 -0.65
CA SER A 8 -10.85 4.34 -0.06
C SER A 8 -11.46 3.38 -1.09
N ASN A 9 -12.34 3.86 -1.98
CA ASN A 9 -12.97 3.03 -3.00
C ASN A 9 -12.01 2.56 -4.12
N ARG A 10 -10.81 3.15 -4.25
CA ARG A 10 -9.78 2.66 -5.18
C ARG A 10 -8.93 1.55 -4.59
N LEU A 11 -8.83 1.45 -3.26
CA LEU A 11 -8.07 0.39 -2.58
C LEU A 11 -8.65 -1.00 -2.84
N CYS A 12 -9.97 -1.14 -2.92
CA CYS A 12 -10.61 -2.40 -3.28
C CYS A 12 -10.14 -2.96 -4.65
N ARG A 13 -9.77 -2.09 -5.60
CA ARG A 13 -9.21 -2.53 -6.90
C ARG A 13 -7.76 -3.01 -6.76
N LEU A 14 -6.98 -2.46 -5.84
CA LEU A 14 -5.61 -2.90 -5.59
C LEU A 14 -5.58 -4.30 -4.95
N VAL A 15 -6.58 -4.65 -4.12
CA VAL A 15 -6.73 -6.01 -3.58
C VAL A 15 -6.99 -7.04 -4.69
N ALA A 16 -7.69 -6.66 -5.77
CA ALA A 16 -7.91 -7.54 -6.91
C ALA A 16 -6.59 -7.93 -7.60
N ILE A 17 -5.63 -7.00 -7.67
CA ILE A 17 -4.31 -7.23 -8.27
C ILE A 17 -3.51 -8.23 -7.43
N LEU A 18 -3.57 -8.16 -6.10
CA LEU A 18 -2.94 -9.16 -5.22
C LEU A 18 -3.43 -10.59 -5.49
N ASN A 19 -4.72 -10.78 -5.75
CA ASN A 19 -5.29 -12.09 -6.04
C ASN A 19 -4.78 -12.67 -7.37
N ILE A 20 -4.50 -11.82 -8.35
CA ILE A 20 -3.91 -12.23 -9.63
C ILE A 20 -2.45 -12.65 -9.41
N LEU A 21 -1.66 -11.82 -8.72
CA LEU A 21 -0.24 -12.13 -8.40
C LEU A 21 -0.08 -13.44 -7.61
N ARG A 22 -1.00 -13.74 -6.69
CA ARG A 22 -0.98 -15.01 -5.94
C ARG A 22 -1.28 -16.25 -6.80
N ARG A 23 -1.96 -16.08 -7.94
CA ARG A 23 -2.20 -17.17 -8.90
C ARG A 23 -0.98 -17.42 -9.77
N ASP A 24 -0.29 -16.34 -10.16
CA ASP A 24 0.88 -16.43 -11.04
C ASP A 24 2.15 -16.88 -10.29
N PHE A 25 2.26 -16.56 -8.99
CA PHE A 25 3.43 -16.88 -8.15
C PHE A 25 3.01 -17.65 -6.88
N PRO A 26 3.00 -18.98 -6.91
CA PRO A 26 2.58 -19.80 -5.77
C PRO A 26 3.56 -19.70 -4.58
N GLU A 27 4.83 -19.30 -4.78
CA GLU A 27 5.75 -19.06 -3.66
C GLU A 27 5.30 -17.94 -2.71
N LEU A 28 4.51 -16.98 -3.20
CA LEU A 28 4.01 -15.83 -2.42
C LEU A 28 2.83 -16.21 -1.51
N LEU A 29 2.30 -17.44 -1.60
CA LEU A 29 1.22 -17.94 -0.75
C LEU A 29 1.68 -18.26 0.68
N LYS A 30 2.99 -18.31 0.94
CA LYS A 30 3.55 -18.53 2.28
C LYS A 30 3.24 -17.37 3.25
N LEU A 31 2.93 -16.19 2.72
CA LEU A 31 2.64 -15.00 3.50
C LEU A 31 1.11 -14.81 3.63
N PRO A 32 0.57 -14.59 4.86
CA PRO A 32 -0.87 -14.41 5.06
C PRO A 32 -1.43 -13.21 4.28
N SER A 33 -0.66 -12.11 4.20
CA SER A 33 -0.95 -10.93 3.40
C SER A 33 0.29 -10.48 2.63
N LEU A 34 0.14 -10.19 1.33
CA LEU A 34 1.23 -9.67 0.49
C LEU A 34 1.60 -8.21 0.82
N TRP A 35 0.65 -7.44 1.35
CA TRP A 35 0.84 -6.03 1.71
C TRP A 35 0.14 -5.71 3.02
N THR A 36 0.71 -4.80 3.80
CA THR A 36 0.10 -4.24 5.01
C THR A 36 -1.09 -3.35 4.67
N HIS A 37 -2.07 -3.24 5.57
CA HIS A 37 -3.27 -2.39 5.37
C HIS A 37 -2.93 -0.88 5.29
N SER A 38 -1.71 -0.49 5.66
CA SER A 38 -1.19 0.88 5.58
C SER A 38 -0.70 1.23 4.18
N TYR A 39 -1.06 2.42 3.69
CA TYR A 39 -0.62 2.95 2.40
C TYR A 39 -0.25 4.43 2.52
N TYR A 40 0.76 4.87 1.77
CA TYR A 40 1.18 6.28 1.69
C TYR A 40 0.61 6.94 0.43
N ILE A 41 -0.06 8.08 0.60
CA ILE A 41 -0.57 8.89 -0.52
C ILE A 41 -0.15 10.34 -0.30
N SER A 42 0.51 10.89 -1.32
CA SER A 42 0.87 12.30 -1.39
C SER A 42 0.40 12.89 -2.73
N THR A 43 0.02 14.17 -2.72
CA THR A 43 -0.31 14.91 -3.93
C THR A 43 0.92 15.05 -4.83
N ILE A 44 0.72 14.96 -6.15
CA ILE A 44 1.79 15.17 -7.14
C ILE A 44 2.37 16.56 -6.92
N GLY A 45 3.64 16.65 -6.54
CA GLY A 45 4.34 17.90 -6.21
C GLY A 45 4.73 18.09 -4.74
N ALA A 46 4.16 17.32 -3.79
CA ALA A 46 4.51 17.38 -2.37
C ALA A 46 5.32 16.16 -1.89
N VAL A 47 5.81 15.35 -2.82
CA VAL A 47 6.53 14.11 -2.50
C VAL A 47 7.98 14.46 -2.21
N SER A 48 8.33 14.60 -0.93
CA SER A 48 9.72 14.69 -0.50
C SER A 48 10.27 13.30 -0.13
N LYS A 49 11.54 13.06 -0.42
CA LYS A 49 12.24 11.81 -0.05
C LYS A 49 12.16 11.58 1.45
N GLU A 50 12.34 12.64 2.23
CA GLU A 50 12.27 12.65 3.69
C GLU A 50 10.92 12.16 4.22
N ALA A 51 9.81 12.51 3.56
CA ALA A 51 8.48 12.06 3.96
C ALA A 51 8.29 10.56 3.73
N ILE A 52 8.86 10.03 2.64
CA ILE A 52 8.84 8.58 2.35
C ILE A 52 9.70 7.83 3.35
N GLU A 53 10.91 8.30 3.64
CA GLU A 53 11.82 7.70 4.61
C GLU A 53 11.18 7.63 6.00
N LYS A 54 10.59 8.74 6.47
CA LYS A 54 9.84 8.80 7.73
C LYS A 54 8.66 7.83 7.75
N TYR A 55 7.92 7.70 6.63
CA TYR A 55 6.83 6.73 6.54
C TYR A 55 7.35 5.29 6.66
N ILE A 56 8.45 4.95 5.99
CA ILE A 56 9.06 3.62 6.04
C ILE A 56 9.57 3.31 7.45
N GLU A 57 10.26 4.26 8.10
CA GLU A 57 10.75 4.11 9.47
C GLU A 57 9.61 3.87 10.46
N ALA A 58 8.50 4.61 10.34
CA ALA A 58 7.32 4.42 11.17
C ALA A 58 6.67 3.03 10.99
N GLN A 59 6.92 2.32 9.89
CA GLN A 59 6.41 0.96 9.67
C GLN A 59 7.35 -0.15 10.19
N LYS A 60 8.60 0.14 10.55
CA LYS A 60 9.57 -0.89 11.00
C LYS A 60 9.35 -1.37 12.44
N GLY A 61 8.56 -0.65 13.24
CA GLY A 61 8.32 -0.94 14.66
C GLY A 61 6.91 -1.47 14.97
N VAL A 62 6.21 -1.99 13.97
CA VAL A 62 4.87 -2.60 14.10
C VAL A 62 4.97 -4.11 14.06
#